data_AF-A0A852VRD8-F1
#
_entry.id   AF-A0A852VRD8-F1
#
_cell.length_a   1.000
_cell.length_b   1.000
_cell.length_c   1.000
_cell.angle_alpha   90.00
_cell.angle_beta   90.00
_cell.angle_gamma   90.00
#
_symmetry.space_group_name_H-M   'P 1'
#
loop_
_entity.id
_entity.type
_entity.pdbx_description
1 polymer ?
#
loop_
_entity_poly.entity_id
_entity_poly.type
_entity_poly.pdbx_seq_one_letter_code
_entity_poly.pdbx_strand_id
1 'polypeptide(L)'
;MSATDRPADTAYAFGVAGSELFRVPRRAPFIIAGSIIGTVLALLGFHEHLVEYLVLLGIFIPPLGGVIVGDYLARWRSGMPEGARLPAVDGRNMAVYLVASLLAWVSDATAVGIPPLIGIVVAALLSLALGVGRRGSRGVTSR
;
A
#
# COMPACT_ATOMS: atom_id res chain seq x y z
N MET A 1 13.37 25.79 1.85
CA MET A 1 12.22 24.90 1.66
C MET A 1 10.98 25.77 1.61
N SER A 2 10.69 26.32 0.43
CA SER A 2 9.61 27.30 0.22
C SER A 2 8.27 26.59 0.09
N ALA A 3 7.18 27.24 0.49
CA ALA A 3 5.83 26.66 0.47
C ALA A 3 5.36 26.18 -0.93
N THR A 4 6.01 26.64 -1.99
CA THR A 4 5.79 26.26 -3.39
C THR A 4 6.31 24.87 -3.77
N ASP A 5 7.19 24.24 -2.98
CA ASP A 5 7.81 22.95 -3.34
C ASP A 5 6.89 21.74 -3.03
N ARG A 6 6.02 21.88 -2.02
CA ARG A 6 5.17 20.78 -1.50
C ARG A 6 4.25 20.10 -2.52
N PRO A 7 3.50 20.84 -3.38
CA PRO A 7 2.65 20.19 -4.39
C PRO A 7 3.48 19.48 -5.47
N ALA A 8 4.68 19.98 -5.79
CA ALA A 8 5.56 19.36 -6.77
C ALA A 8 6.13 18.03 -6.28
N ASP A 9 6.47 17.94 -4.98
CA ASP A 9 7.00 16.71 -4.36
C ASP A 9 6.00 15.54 -4.44
N THR A 10 4.70 15.82 -4.26
CA THR A 10 3.64 14.79 -4.29
C THR A 10 3.43 14.26 -5.70
N ALA A 11 3.37 15.15 -6.69
CA ALA A 11 3.27 14.76 -8.10
C ALA A 11 4.51 13.98 -8.54
N TYR A 12 5.70 14.37 -8.07
CA TYR A 12 6.94 13.65 -8.33
C TYR A 12 6.91 12.23 -7.74
N ALA A 13 6.52 12.07 -6.47
CA ALA A 13 6.44 10.77 -5.81
C ALA A 13 5.46 9.82 -6.54
N PHE A 14 4.29 10.33 -6.94
CA PHE A 14 3.33 9.58 -7.75
C PHE A 14 3.92 9.17 -9.10
N GLY A 15 4.56 10.10 -9.80
CA GLY A 15 5.20 9.85 -11.09
C GLY A 15 6.31 8.80 -11.01
N VAL A 16 7.13 8.84 -9.95
CA VAL A 16 8.20 7.87 -9.69
C VAL A 16 7.62 6.49 -9.40
N ALA A 17 6.59 6.40 -8.56
CA ALA A 17 5.93 5.14 -8.26
C ALA A 17 5.33 4.51 -9.54
N GLY A 18 4.69 5.30 -10.39
CA GLY A 18 4.17 4.85 -11.69
C GLY A 18 5.29 4.39 -12.63
N SER A 19 6.37 5.16 -12.75
CA SER A 19 7.50 4.78 -13.61
C SER A 19 8.15 3.47 -13.19
N GLU A 20 8.29 3.22 -11.88
CA GLU A 20 8.84 1.98 -11.36
C GLU A 20 7.91 0.78 -11.58
N LEU A 21 6.59 0.97 -11.38
CA LEU A 21 5.59 -0.08 -11.59
C LEU A 21 5.60 -0.60 -13.03
N PHE A 22 5.72 0.30 -14.01
CA PHE A 22 5.72 -0.04 -15.44
C PHE A 22 7.13 -0.16 -16.02
N ARG A 23 8.18 0.00 -15.21
CA ARG A 23 9.60 -0.01 -15.63
C ARG A 23 9.90 0.94 -16.80
N VAL A 24 9.24 2.10 -16.80
CA VAL A 24 9.42 3.14 -17.82
C VAL A 24 10.38 4.19 -17.26
N PRO A 25 11.48 4.57 -17.93
CA PRO A 25 12.46 5.52 -17.38
C PRO A 25 11.94 6.94 -17.12
N ARG A 26 10.77 7.28 -17.68
CA ARG A 26 10.19 8.62 -17.65
C ARG A 26 9.00 8.65 -16.70
N ARG A 27 9.07 9.51 -15.68
CA ARG A 27 7.99 9.81 -14.72
C ARG A 27 6.91 10.76 -15.27
N ALA A 28 7.28 11.64 -16.20
CA ALA A 28 6.39 12.67 -16.73
C ALA A 28 5.08 12.13 -17.34
N PRO A 29 5.07 11.02 -18.12
CA PRO A 29 3.84 10.46 -18.66
C PRO A 29 2.82 10.06 -17.59
N PHE A 30 3.28 9.52 -16.45
CA PHE A 30 2.38 9.12 -15.35
C PHE A 30 1.77 10.32 -14.67
N ILE A 31 2.56 11.37 -14.43
CA ILE A 31 2.07 12.63 -13.85
C ILE A 31 1.01 13.25 -14.77
N ILE A 32 1.30 13.36 -16.07
CA ILE A 32 0.39 13.93 -17.05
C ILE A 32 -0.90 13.10 -17.15
N ALA A 33 -0.78 11.77 -17.27
CA ALA A 33 -1.93 10.89 -17.33
C ALA A 33 -2.80 10.98 -16.07
N GLY A 34 -2.19 10.97 -14.88
CA GLY A 34 -2.90 11.14 -13.61
C GLY A 34 -3.65 12.46 -13.53
N SER A 35 -3.03 13.57 -13.95
CA SER A 35 -3.66 14.89 -13.98
C SER A 35 -4.83 14.96 -14.97
N ILE A 36 -4.71 14.33 -16.14
CA ILE A 36 -5.80 14.24 -17.11
C ILE A 36 -6.97 13.44 -16.53
N ILE A 37 -6.71 12.28 -15.94
CA ILE A 37 -7.74 11.44 -15.31
C ILE A 37 -8.45 12.21 -14.20
N GLY A 38 -7.70 12.88 -13.31
CA GLY A 38 -8.28 13.69 -12.24
C GLY A 38 -9.14 14.84 -12.76
N THR A 39 -8.72 15.49 -13.85
CA THR A 39 -9.49 16.57 -14.48
C THR A 39 -10.80 16.04 -15.07
N VAL A 40 -10.74 14.92 -15.82
CA VAL A 40 -11.95 14.29 -16.37
C VAL A 40 -12.89 13.86 -15.24
N LEU A 41 -12.36 13.25 -14.18
CA LEU A 41 -13.15 12.80 -13.05
C LEU A 41 -13.81 13.97 -12.30
N ALA A 42 -13.13 15.11 -12.19
CA ALA A 42 -13.69 16.34 -11.65
C ALA A 42 -14.84 16.88 -12.51
N LEU A 43 -14.69 16.87 -13.84
CA LEU A 43 -15.74 17.27 -14.78
C LEU A 43 -16.96 16.34 -14.73
N LEU A 44 -16.75 15.06 -14.42
CA LEU A 44 -17.82 14.05 -14.28
C LEU A 44 -18.59 14.13 -12.96
N GLY A 45 -18.30 15.09 -12.07
CA GLY A 45 -19.06 15.29 -10.84
C GLY A 45 -18.52 14.57 -9.60
N PHE A 46 -17.29 14.03 -9.64
CA PHE A 46 -16.71 13.29 -8.51
C PHE A 46 -16.57 14.10 -7.21
N HIS A 47 -16.63 15.43 -7.29
CA HIS A 47 -16.63 16.30 -6.12
C HIS A 47 -17.79 15.99 -5.16
N GLU A 48 -18.94 15.49 -5.64
CA GLU A 48 -20.07 15.08 -4.81
C GLU A 48 -19.78 13.82 -3.98
N HIS A 49 -18.92 12.92 -4.50
CA HIS A 49 -18.52 11.67 -3.85
C HIS A 49 -17.15 11.75 -3.16
N LEU A 50 -16.56 12.94 -3.06
CA LEU A 50 -15.22 13.12 -2.52
C LEU A 50 -15.13 12.63 -1.07
N VAL A 51 -16.16 12.87 -0.25
CA VAL A 51 -16.18 12.43 1.15
C VAL A 51 -16.17 10.91 1.24
N GLU A 52 -17.04 10.23 0.49
CA GLU A 52 -17.10 8.76 0.43
C GLU A 52 -15.76 8.16 -0.05
N TYR A 53 -15.16 8.78 -1.07
CA TYR A 53 -13.85 8.38 -1.57
C TYR A 53 -12.75 8.51 -0.51
N LEU A 54 -12.73 9.61 0.25
CA LEU A 54 -11.77 9.81 1.34
C LEU A 54 -11.97 8.80 2.47
N VAL A 55 -13.21 8.43 2.79
CA VAL A 55 -13.51 7.36 3.76
C VAL A 55 -12.97 6.02 3.26
N LEU A 56 -13.24 5.65 2.00
CA LEU A 56 -12.71 4.42 1.41
C LEU A 56 -11.18 4.40 1.44
N LEU A 57 -10.52 5.47 1.00
CA LEU A 57 -9.06 5.60 1.09
C LEU A 57 -8.57 5.45 2.54
N GLY A 58 -9.27 6.06 3.49
CA GLY A 58 -8.98 5.93 4.92
C GLY A 58 -9.07 4.49 5.43
N ILE A 59 -9.94 3.66 4.86
CA ILE A 59 -10.10 2.25 5.23
C ILE A 59 -9.03 1.37 4.57
N PHE A 60 -8.69 1.61 3.30
CA PHE A 60 -7.82 0.72 2.52
C PHE A 60 -6.32 1.07 2.58
N ILE A 61 -5.96 2.35 2.73
CA ILE A 61 -4.54 2.76 2.81
C ILE A 61 -3.82 2.19 4.06
N PRO A 62 -4.39 2.26 5.27
CA PRO A 62 -3.69 1.79 6.48
C PRO A 62 -3.38 0.29 6.51
N PRO A 63 -4.28 -0.64 6.07
CA PRO A 63 -3.96 -2.05 5.93
C PRO A 63 -2.75 -2.32 5.05
N LEU A 64 -2.57 -1.59 3.93
CA LEU A 64 -1.37 -1.74 3.09
C LEU A 64 -0.10 -1.44 3.89
N GLY A 65 -0.09 -0.32 4.61
CA GLY A 65 1.03 0.04 5.49
C GLY A 65 1.28 -1.02 6.57
N GLY A 66 0.23 -1.55 7.19
CA GLY A 66 0.31 -2.60 8.19
C GLY A 66 0.93 -3.89 7.65
N VAL A 67 0.57 -4.34 6.44
CA VAL A 67 1.15 -5.54 5.82
C VAL A 67 2.64 -5.36 5.54
N ILE A 68 3.02 -4.19 4.99
CA ILE A 68 4.43 -3.86 4.66
C ILE A 68 5.26 -3.84 5.95
N VAL A 69 4.79 -3.14 6.98
CA VAL A 69 5.47 -3.07 8.29
C VAL A 69 5.56 -4.46 8.92
N GLY A 70 4.46 -5.22 8.97
CA GLY A 70 4.43 -6.56 9.55
C GLY A 70 5.37 -7.54 8.84
N ASP A 71 5.45 -7.49 7.50
CA ASP A 71 6.35 -8.36 6.72
C ASP A 71 7.82 -7.98 6.96
N TYR A 72 8.09 -6.67 7.01
CA TYR A 72 9.42 -6.15 7.34
C TYR A 72 9.89 -6.60 8.72
N LEU A 73 9.05 -6.45 9.76
CA LEU A 73 9.36 -6.90 11.11
C LEU A 73 9.55 -8.41 11.19
N ALA A 74 8.80 -9.19 10.42
CA ALA A 74 8.91 -10.65 10.45
C ALA A 74 10.20 -11.16 9.80
N ARG A 75 10.58 -10.59 8.65
CA ARG A 75 11.69 -11.09 7.82
C ARG A 75 13.03 -10.42 8.12
N TRP A 76 13.01 -9.14 8.45
CA TRP A 76 14.21 -8.29 8.41
C TRP A 76 14.54 -7.61 9.73
N ARG A 77 13.87 -7.99 10.84
CA ARG A 77 14.21 -7.49 12.18
C ARG A 77 15.68 -7.68 12.58
N SER A 78 16.41 -8.62 11.95
CA SER A 78 17.84 -8.88 12.19
C SER A 78 18.78 -8.30 11.11
N GLY A 79 18.27 -7.46 10.20
CA GLY A 79 19.04 -6.87 9.11
C GLY A 79 18.67 -7.44 7.74
N MET A 80 18.63 -6.58 6.72
CA MET A 80 18.37 -6.93 5.33
C MET A 80 19.68 -7.28 4.60
N PRO A 81 20.00 -8.56 4.34
CA PRO A 81 21.06 -8.96 3.42
C PRO A 81 20.87 -8.30 2.05
N GLU A 82 21.93 -7.65 1.59
CA GLU A 82 22.03 -7.04 0.28
C GLU A 82 21.80 -8.13 -0.80
N GLY A 83 20.90 -7.85 -1.75
CA GLY A 83 20.64 -8.76 -2.88
C GLY A 83 19.62 -9.87 -2.61
N ALA A 84 18.88 -9.84 -1.50
CA ALA A 84 17.79 -10.78 -1.29
C ALA A 84 16.73 -10.65 -2.39
N ARG A 85 16.56 -11.72 -3.18
CA ARG A 85 15.49 -11.79 -4.19
C ARG A 85 14.14 -11.89 -3.48
N LEU A 86 13.43 -10.76 -3.40
CA LEU A 86 12.01 -10.77 -3.05
C LEU A 86 11.21 -11.29 -4.26
N PRO A 87 10.25 -12.20 -4.04
CA PRO A 87 9.31 -12.55 -5.10
C PRO A 87 8.56 -11.28 -5.52
N ALA A 88 8.33 -11.12 -6.83
CA ALA A 88 7.65 -9.94 -7.37
C ALA A 88 6.22 -9.76 -6.80
N VAL A 89 5.58 -10.87 -6.41
CA VAL A 89 4.28 -10.88 -5.73
C VAL A 89 4.31 -11.94 -4.62
N ASP A 90 4.04 -11.54 -3.37
CA ASP A 90 3.78 -12.48 -2.27
C ASP A 90 2.27 -12.63 -2.09
N GLY A 91 1.69 -13.66 -2.71
CA GLY A 91 0.24 -13.90 -2.67
C GLY A 91 -0.32 -14.06 -1.26
N ARG A 92 0.51 -14.42 -0.28
CA ARG A 92 0.10 -14.52 1.13
C ARG A 92 -0.04 -13.15 1.78
N ASN A 93 0.88 -12.23 1.50
CA ASN A 93 0.75 -10.84 1.97
C ASN A 93 -0.42 -10.14 1.26
N MET A 94 -0.68 -10.50 0.01
CA MET A 94 -1.85 -10.05 -0.72
C MET A 94 -3.15 -10.57 -0.09
N ALA A 95 -3.19 -11.84 0.33
CA ALA A 95 -4.32 -12.40 1.07
C ALA A 95 -4.49 -11.72 2.44
N VAL A 96 -3.41 -11.44 3.18
CA VAL A 96 -3.48 -10.68 4.45
C VAL A 96 -4.08 -9.30 4.21
N TYR A 97 -3.61 -8.60 3.18
CA TYR A 97 -4.13 -7.29 2.83
C TYR A 97 -5.63 -7.34 2.52
N LEU A 98 -6.08 -8.30 1.72
CA LEU A 98 -7.49 -8.49 1.40
C LEU A 98 -8.32 -8.77 2.66
N VAL A 99 -7.86 -9.68 3.53
CA VAL A 99 -8.56 -10.02 4.79
C VAL A 99 -8.60 -8.83 5.74
N ALA A 100 -7.48 -8.11 5.92
CA ALA A 100 -7.42 -6.95 6.80
C ALA A 100 -8.30 -5.80 6.28
N SER A 101 -8.33 -5.59 4.96
CA SER A 101 -9.19 -4.59 4.34
C SER A 101 -10.68 -4.96 4.45
N LEU A 102 -11.02 -6.24 4.29
CA LEU A 102 -12.39 -6.72 4.50
C LEU A 102 -12.81 -6.54 5.96
N LEU A 103 -11.93 -6.84 6.92
CA LEU A 103 -12.21 -6.64 8.34
C LEU A 103 -12.32 -5.15 8.71
N ALA A 104 -11.51 -4.28 8.10
CA ALA A 104 -11.64 -2.85 8.25
C ALA A 104 -12.99 -2.35 7.69
N TRP A 105 -13.39 -2.83 6.52
CA TRP A 105 -14.69 -2.48 5.93
C TRP A 105 -15.88 -2.99 6.77
N VAL A 106 -15.79 -4.21 7.33
CA VAL A 106 -16.82 -4.75 8.24
C VAL A 106 -16.88 -3.95 9.55
N SER A 107 -15.73 -3.48 10.05
CA SER A 107 -15.66 -2.60 11.23
C SER A 107 -16.33 -1.25 10.98
N ASP A 108 -16.15 -0.68 9.78
CA ASP A 108 -16.87 0.53 9.34
C ASP A 108 -18.39 0.28 9.28
N ALA A 109 -18.80 -0.83 8.67
CA ALA A 109 -20.21 -1.21 8.54
C ALA A 109 -20.90 -1.53 9.89
N THR A 110 -20.14 -1.99 10.89
CA THR A 110 -20.67 -2.32 12.23
C THR A 110 -20.52 -1.18 13.23
N ALA A 111 -19.93 -0.04 12.84
CA ALA A 111 -19.58 1.09 13.71
C ALA A 111 -18.73 0.69 14.94
N VAL A 112 -17.98 -0.41 14.84
CA VAL A 112 -17.15 -0.92 15.93
C VAL A 112 -15.73 -0.39 15.79
N GLY A 113 -15.38 0.58 16.63
CA GLY A 113 -14.03 1.14 16.71
C GLY A 113 -13.69 2.09 15.56
N ILE A 114 -12.40 2.34 15.38
CA ILE A 114 -11.87 3.18 14.29
C ILE A 114 -11.41 2.25 13.17
N PRO A 115 -12.11 2.19 12.01
CA PRO A 115 -11.83 1.20 10.96
C PRO A 115 -10.37 1.23 10.45
N PRO A 116 -9.75 2.41 10.23
CA PRO A 116 -8.32 2.53 9.92
C PRO A 116 -7.40 1.82 10.94
N LEU A 117 -7.73 1.92 12.24
CA LEU A 117 -6.91 1.41 13.33
C LEU A 117 -6.98 -0.12 13.42
N ILE A 118 -8.18 -0.69 13.23
CA ILE A 118 -8.36 -2.13 13.17
C ILE A 118 -7.65 -2.68 11.94
N GLY A 119 -7.80 -2.03 10.79
CA GLY A 119 -7.14 -2.41 9.54
C GLY A 119 -5.62 -2.50 9.66
N ILE A 120 -4.96 -1.47 10.20
CA ILE A 120 -3.50 -1.45 10.36
C ILE A 120 -3.02 -2.51 11.37
N VAL A 121 -3.71 -2.68 12.50
CA VAL A 121 -3.31 -3.62 13.56
C VAL A 121 -3.48 -5.06 13.08
N VAL A 122 -4.62 -5.39 12.48
CA VAL A 122 -4.88 -6.74 11.95
C VAL A 122 -3.90 -7.08 10.84
N ALA A 123 -3.67 -6.17 9.89
CA ALA A 123 -2.71 -6.36 8.81
C ALA A 123 -1.29 -6.61 9.34
N ALA A 124 -0.83 -5.81 10.30
CA ALA A 124 0.49 -5.95 10.90
C ALA A 124 0.64 -7.27 11.66
N LEU A 125 -0.34 -7.62 12.49
CA LEU A 125 -0.31 -8.85 13.29
C LEU A 125 -0.38 -10.11 12.42
N LEU A 126 -1.27 -10.14 11.42
CA LEU A 126 -1.37 -11.27 10.49
C LEU A 126 -0.10 -11.41 9.66
N SER A 127 0.39 -10.33 9.07
CA SER A 127 1.63 -10.34 8.27
C SER A 127 2.83 -10.80 9.12
N LEU A 128 2.91 -10.33 10.37
CA LEU A 128 3.93 -10.74 11.33
C LEU A 128 3.82 -12.23 11.69
N ALA A 129 2.65 -12.70 12.11
CA ALA A 129 2.42 -14.10 12.49
C ALA A 129 2.73 -15.05 11.33
N LEU A 130 2.31 -14.67 10.13
CA LEU A 130 2.58 -15.40 8.91
C LEU A 130 4.07 -15.37 8.55
N GLY A 131 4.76 -14.25 8.74
CA GLY A 131 6.18 -14.12 8.44
C GLY A 131 7.12 -14.79 9.45
N VAL A 132 6.74 -14.90 10.74
CA VAL A 132 7.54 -15.54 11.79
C VAL A 132 7.77 -17.03 11.50
N GLY A 133 6.77 -17.74 10.96
CA GLY A 133 6.90 -19.13 10.52
C GLY A 133 7.75 -19.34 9.26
N ARG A 134 8.13 -18.27 8.54
CA ARG A 134 8.88 -18.35 7.27
C ARG A 134 10.40 -18.41 7.45
N ARG A 135 10.91 -18.28 8.68
CA ARG A 135 12.35 -18.40 8.97
C ARG A 135 12.95 -19.77 8.61
N GLY A 136 12.13 -20.81 8.47
CA GLY A 136 12.59 -22.20 8.26
C GLY A 136 12.65 -22.72 6.82
N SER A 137 12.13 -22.01 5.80
CA SER A 137 11.90 -22.60 4.47
C SER A 137 12.50 -21.79 3.30
N ARG A 138 13.71 -21.26 3.48
CA ARG A 138 14.56 -20.75 2.38
C ARG A 138 15.93 -21.46 2.34
N GLY A 139 15.96 -22.72 2.75
CA GLY A 139 16.95 -23.66 2.24
C GLY A 139 16.37 -24.33 0.99
N VAL A 140 17.14 -24.32 -0.10
CA VAL A 140 16.88 -25.08 -1.34
C VAL A 140 15.80 -24.50 -2.26
N THR A 141 16.22 -23.73 -3.26
CA THR A 141 16.00 -24.08 -4.68
C THR A 141 16.99 -23.27 -5.50
N SER A 142 18.20 -23.81 -5.66
CA SER A 142 19.06 -23.53 -6.81
C SER A 142 18.68 -24.51 -7.92
N ARG A 143 18.29 -24.01 -9.08
CA ARG A 143 18.54 -24.60 -10.41
C ARG A 143 18.26 -23.56 -11.46
#